data_AF-A0A6M0QQ44-F1
#
_entry.id   AF-A0A6M0QQ44-F1
#
_cell.length_a   1.000
_cell.length_b   1.000
_cell.length_c   1.000
_cell.angle_alpha   90.00
_cell.angle_beta   90.00
_cell.angle_gamma   90.00
#
_symmetry.space_group_name_H-M   'P 1'
#
loop_
_entity.id
_entity.type
_entity.pdbx_description
1 polymer ?
#
loop_
_entity_poly.entity_id
_entity_poly.type
_entity_poly.pdbx_seq_one_letter_code
_entity_poly.pdbx_strand_id
1 'polypeptide(L)'
;MLHTPLWKRLLIVAIIVWGILAALPNVFYTRVEQHNDANKAIAAAEGVATEDQAAARGLWPEVLPSALMSLGLDLRGGAHLLARVQVADVYAQRIDALWPEVRDALRDVRDQVGAVRRQPSVPGVLRVTISTPDGMAVALEKVRALATPVMTLTGAGASDLEVVAEGQDIVVQLSEAERVATDQRTVQQSLEIIRRRVDEVGTREPTIQRQGDDRILIQVPGIGSAQELKDLIGTTAKLSFHQVLGRTSDAGADPGARNKLVGDAYDKDIFYIIADEAVVGGEELTDAQPSFDQNGQPAVNFRFNPSGARAFGDYTAAHIGEPFAIVLDDEVISAPTIQAHIAGGSGIITGSFTVEESTNLAVLLRAGALPAKMTFLEERTIGPELGQDSIDAGKLAGIVGMVAVAAYMVLSYGLFGVFANIALAVNVILLIAVLSTIGATLTLPGIAGIVLTMGVAVDSNVLIYERIREELRDGKSPARSVELGFERAFSAILDSNVTGMITAVIMFMIGSGAVRGFAVTTGIGIFTSMFTAVYVTRLIVTTYINWQQPKALVV
;
A
#
# COMPACT_ATOMS: atom_id res chain seq x y z
N MET A 1 48.11 10.86 -24.69
CA MET A 1 47.52 11.96 -23.91
C MET A 1 46.17 11.50 -23.43
N LEU A 2 46.00 11.32 -22.12
CA LEU A 2 44.74 10.88 -21.51
C LEU A 2 43.67 11.99 -21.62
N HIS A 3 43.12 12.18 -22.81
CA HIS A 3 42.07 13.17 -23.04
C HIS A 3 40.70 12.53 -22.83
N THR A 4 40.19 12.62 -21.60
CA THR A 4 38.75 12.60 -21.36
C THR A 4 38.12 13.82 -22.03
N PRO A 5 37.19 13.66 -22.99
CA PRO A 5 36.50 14.78 -23.62
C PRO A 5 35.86 15.70 -22.57
N LEU A 6 35.87 17.02 -22.80
CA LEU A 6 35.34 18.01 -21.87
C LEU A 6 33.88 17.74 -21.49
N TRP A 7 33.05 17.33 -22.44
CA TRP A 7 31.65 16.99 -22.18
C TRP A 7 31.50 15.83 -21.19
N LYS A 8 32.37 14.80 -21.25
CA LYS A 8 32.35 13.68 -20.28
C LYS A 8 32.76 14.16 -18.89
N ARG A 9 33.72 15.07 -18.79
CA ARG A 9 34.15 15.65 -17.51
C ARG A 9 33.03 16.46 -16.88
N LEU A 10 32.38 17.32 -17.67
CA LEU A 10 31.23 18.11 -17.24
C LEU A 10 30.07 17.22 -16.80
N LEU A 11 29.80 16.13 -17.52
CA LEU A 11 28.78 15.16 -17.14
C LEU A 11 29.07 14.52 -15.78
N ILE A 12 30.31 14.06 -15.56
CA ILE A 12 30.70 13.45 -14.27
C ILE A 12 30.53 14.45 -13.13
N VAL A 13 31.00 15.70 -13.31
CA VAL A 13 30.85 16.75 -12.30
C VAL A 13 29.38 17.08 -12.05
N ALA A 14 28.55 17.16 -13.10
CA ALA A 14 27.12 17.41 -12.98
C ALA A 14 26.42 16.31 -12.17
N ILE A 15 26.77 15.04 -12.38
CA ILE A 15 26.24 13.91 -11.60
C ILE A 15 26.64 14.02 -10.13
N ILE A 16 27.89 14.39 -9.84
CA ILE A 16 28.37 14.57 -8.45
C ILE A 16 27.64 15.73 -7.77
N VAL A 17 27.50 16.87 -8.46
CA VAL A 17 26.78 18.05 -7.94
C VAL A 17 25.32 17.71 -7.67
N TRP A 18 24.66 17.02 -8.62
CA TRP A 18 23.31 16.52 -8.41
C TRP A 18 23.23 15.60 -7.19
N GLY A 19 24.17 14.65 -7.06
CA GLY A 19 24.25 13.75 -5.91
C GLY A 19 24.35 14.49 -4.58
N ILE A 20 25.21 15.51 -4.50
CA ILE A 20 25.35 16.34 -3.29
C ILE A 20 24.04 17.06 -2.96
N LEU A 21 23.42 17.70 -3.96
CA LEU A 21 22.17 18.45 -3.77
C LEU A 21 21.01 17.52 -3.37
N ALA A 22 20.90 16.34 -3.98
CA ALA A 22 19.87 15.37 -3.70
C ALA A 22 20.08 14.63 -2.35
N ALA A 23 21.33 14.48 -1.89
CA ALA A 23 21.63 13.88 -0.59
C ALA A 23 21.54 14.87 0.57
N LEU A 24 21.72 16.17 0.32
CA LEU A 24 21.72 17.26 1.31
C LEU A 24 20.53 17.24 2.29
N PRO A 25 19.27 16.96 1.87
CA PRO A 25 18.12 16.97 2.77
C PRO A 25 18.26 15.95 3.91
N ASN A 26 18.88 14.81 3.64
CA ASN A 26 19.08 13.75 4.62
C ASN A 26 20.07 14.12 5.73
N VAL A 27 20.95 15.11 5.50
CA VAL A 27 21.84 15.66 6.55
C VAL A 27 21.03 16.42 7.59
N PHE A 28 19.95 17.08 7.16
CA PHE A 28 19.03 17.84 8.00
C PHE A 28 17.67 17.12 8.13
N TYR A 29 17.72 15.79 8.24
CA TYR A 29 16.55 14.91 8.15
C TYR A 29 15.33 15.44 8.91
N THR A 30 15.49 15.74 10.21
CA THR A 30 14.39 16.19 11.08
C THR A 30 13.79 17.54 10.66
N ARG A 31 14.59 18.48 10.16
CA ARG A 31 14.12 19.80 9.72
C ARG A 31 13.33 19.69 8.42
N VAL A 32 13.84 18.90 7.48
CA VAL A 32 13.18 18.66 6.18
C VAL A 32 11.90 17.85 6.38
N GLU A 33 11.91 16.90 7.30
CA GLU A 33 10.74 16.10 7.65
C GLU A 33 9.63 17.00 8.18
N GLN A 34 9.91 17.85 9.18
CA GLN A 34 8.95 18.82 9.72
C GLN A 34 8.43 19.79 8.66
N HIS A 35 9.29 20.27 7.76
CA HIS A 35 8.88 21.11 6.63
C HIS A 35 7.92 20.38 5.68
N ASN A 36 8.25 19.15 5.29
CA ASN A 36 7.42 18.34 4.40
C ASN A 36 6.07 17.99 5.02
N ASP A 37 6.05 17.67 6.31
CA ASP A 37 4.83 17.37 7.05
C ASP A 37 3.91 18.58 7.15
N ALA A 38 4.48 19.75 7.45
CA ALA A 38 3.74 21.01 7.49
C ALA A 38 3.12 21.33 6.12
N ASN A 39 3.88 21.15 5.03
CA ASN A 39 3.36 21.36 3.68
C ASN A 39 2.20 20.41 3.34
N LYS A 40 2.28 19.13 3.73
CA LYS A 40 1.19 18.17 3.54
C LYS A 40 -0.06 18.56 4.33
N ALA A 41 0.12 18.95 5.60
CA ALA A 41 -1.00 19.36 6.46
C ALA A 41 -1.68 20.65 5.95
N ILE A 42 -0.90 21.64 5.51
CA ILE A 42 -1.43 22.88 4.93
C ILE A 42 -2.17 22.59 3.61
N ALA A 43 -1.65 21.68 2.78
CA ALA A 43 -2.32 21.29 1.54
C ALA A 43 -3.65 20.58 1.80
N ALA A 44 -3.72 19.72 2.84
CA ALA A 44 -4.96 19.07 3.25
C ALA A 44 -6.00 20.05 3.81
N ALA A 45 -5.55 21.15 4.42
CA ALA A 45 -6.41 22.22 4.96
C ALA A 45 -6.70 23.35 3.95
N GLU A 46 -6.64 23.07 2.64
CA GLU A 46 -6.87 24.04 1.55
C GLU A 46 -6.04 25.33 1.65
N GLY A 47 -4.86 25.26 2.26
CA GLY A 47 -3.95 26.40 2.41
C GLY A 47 -4.08 27.18 3.72
N VAL A 48 -4.96 26.78 4.64
CA VAL A 48 -5.02 27.36 5.99
C VAL A 48 -3.89 26.78 6.84
N ALA A 49 -2.94 27.62 7.24
CA ALA A 49 -1.81 27.23 8.07
C ALA A 49 -2.00 27.73 9.51
N THR A 50 -1.77 26.86 10.49
CA THR A 50 -1.56 27.31 11.88
C THR A 50 -0.21 28.02 12.02
N GLU A 51 -0.02 28.84 13.07
CA GLU A 51 1.27 29.52 13.31
C GLU A 51 2.43 28.52 13.42
N ASP A 52 2.20 27.37 14.06
CA ASP A 52 3.19 26.29 14.19
C ASP A 52 3.52 25.64 12.83
N GLN A 53 2.51 25.42 11.97
CA GLN A 53 2.72 24.87 10.63
C GLN A 53 3.46 25.86 9.71
N ALA A 54 3.17 27.15 9.83
CA ALA A 54 3.90 28.19 9.10
C ALA A 54 5.37 28.28 9.55
N ALA A 55 5.63 28.19 10.85
CA ALA A 55 6.98 28.14 11.40
C ALA A 55 7.74 26.89 10.94
N ALA A 56 7.09 25.72 10.94
CA ALA A 56 7.67 24.47 10.47
C ALA A 56 7.98 24.50 8.96
N ARG A 57 7.11 25.11 8.14
CA ARG A 57 7.39 25.35 6.71
C ARG A 57 8.62 26.26 6.52
N GLY A 58 8.90 27.19 7.42
CA GLY A 58 10.09 28.04 7.37
C GLY A 58 11.42 27.34 7.64
N LEU A 59 11.42 26.09 8.12
CA LEU A 59 12.64 25.37 8.52
C LEU A 59 13.53 24.93 7.34
N TRP A 60 12.99 24.88 6.13
CA TRP A 60 13.72 24.46 4.93
C TRP A 60 13.40 25.37 3.72
N PRO A 61 14.41 25.84 2.97
CA PRO A 61 14.17 26.66 1.78
C PRO A 61 13.48 25.88 0.66
N GLU A 62 12.41 26.44 0.08
CA GLU A 62 11.64 25.81 -1.02
C GLU A 62 12.44 25.59 -2.30
N VAL A 63 13.56 26.31 -2.47
CA VAL A 63 14.45 26.19 -3.64
C VAL A 63 15.33 24.95 -3.56
N LEU A 64 15.54 24.39 -2.36
CA LEU A 64 16.35 23.19 -2.17
C LEU A 64 15.49 21.93 -2.32
N PRO A 65 16.07 20.81 -2.79
CA PRO A 65 15.40 19.52 -2.76
C PRO A 65 14.93 19.20 -1.34
N SER A 66 13.77 18.54 -1.21
CA SER A 66 13.23 18.10 0.08
C SER A 66 12.96 16.59 0.15
N ALA A 67 13.42 15.84 -0.86
CA ALA A 67 13.29 14.39 -0.89
C ALA A 67 14.14 13.77 0.22
N LEU A 68 13.50 13.02 1.11
CA LEU A 68 14.14 12.27 2.18
C LEU A 68 14.14 10.79 1.86
N MET A 69 15.11 10.07 2.43
CA MET A 69 15.11 8.62 2.42
C MET A 69 13.99 8.09 3.32
N SER A 70 13.03 7.36 2.74
CA SER A 70 11.96 6.74 3.49
C SER A 70 12.53 5.69 4.44
N LEU A 71 12.21 5.75 5.72
CA LEU A 71 12.64 4.76 6.71
C LEU A 71 11.56 3.68 6.85
N GLY A 72 11.98 2.42 6.83
CA GLY A 72 11.10 1.27 6.99
C GLY A 72 10.69 1.05 8.44
N LEU A 73 9.77 0.10 8.61
CA LEU A 73 9.18 -0.25 9.91
C LEU A 73 10.24 -0.57 10.97
N ASP A 74 11.29 -1.29 10.61
CA ASP A 74 12.37 -1.69 11.52
C ASP A 74 13.17 -0.50 12.08
N LEU A 75 13.10 0.66 11.41
CA LEU A 75 13.87 1.86 11.76
C LEU A 75 12.99 2.95 12.39
N ARG A 76 11.71 3.04 12.01
CA ARG A 76 10.76 4.03 12.56
C ARG A 76 9.86 3.49 13.66
N GLY A 77 9.79 2.17 13.82
CA GLY A 77 8.71 1.54 14.58
C GLY A 77 7.37 1.61 13.85
N GLY A 78 6.38 0.90 14.38
CA GLY A 78 5.02 0.82 13.83
C GLY A 78 4.41 -0.57 13.98
N ALA A 79 3.40 -0.84 13.16
CA ALA A 79 2.72 -2.13 13.12
C ALA A 79 2.93 -2.90 11.81
N HIS A 80 3.01 -4.22 11.95
CA HIS A 80 3.02 -5.20 10.87
C HIS A 80 1.87 -6.18 11.08
N LEU A 81 0.98 -6.26 10.08
CA LEU A 81 -0.16 -7.17 10.06
C LEU A 81 -0.14 -8.02 8.80
N LEU A 82 -0.43 -9.31 8.95
CA LEU A 82 -0.77 -10.18 7.82
C LEU A 82 -2.24 -10.58 7.96
N ALA A 83 -3.08 -10.02 7.11
CA ALA A 83 -4.51 -10.32 7.09
C ALA A 83 -4.83 -11.33 5.98
N ARG A 84 -5.71 -12.29 6.26
CA ARG A 84 -6.36 -13.14 5.26
C ARG A 84 -7.77 -12.63 5.00
N VAL A 85 -8.11 -12.47 3.73
CA VAL A 85 -9.44 -12.06 3.26
C VAL A 85 -10.33 -13.30 3.15
N GLN A 86 -11.48 -13.29 3.81
CA GLN A 86 -12.42 -14.41 3.82
C GLN A 86 -13.32 -14.40 2.59
N VAL A 87 -12.77 -14.82 1.44
CA VAL A 87 -13.50 -14.87 0.16
C VAL A 87 -14.71 -15.81 0.18
N ALA A 88 -14.71 -16.81 1.08
CA ALA A 88 -15.84 -17.73 1.25
C ALA A 88 -17.14 -17.01 1.63
N ASP A 89 -17.05 -15.95 2.44
CA ASP A 89 -18.21 -15.15 2.86
C ASP A 89 -18.84 -14.42 1.66
N VAL A 90 -18.01 -13.97 0.71
CA VAL A 90 -18.46 -13.29 -0.51
C VAL A 90 -19.25 -14.23 -1.41
N TYR A 91 -18.79 -15.49 -1.55
CA TYR A 91 -19.52 -16.49 -2.32
C TYR A 91 -20.89 -16.77 -1.70
N ALA A 92 -20.93 -16.93 -0.37
CA ALA A 92 -22.17 -17.17 0.35
C ALA A 92 -23.16 -16.02 0.15
N GLN A 93 -22.71 -14.78 0.35
CA GLN A 93 -23.55 -13.59 0.14
C GLN A 93 -24.06 -13.47 -1.29
N ARG A 94 -23.21 -13.73 -2.29
CA ARG A 94 -23.62 -13.66 -3.70
C ARG A 94 -24.64 -14.74 -4.06
N ILE A 95 -24.45 -15.97 -3.58
CA ILE A 95 -25.38 -17.07 -3.80
C ILE A 95 -26.70 -16.85 -3.04
N ASP A 96 -26.66 -16.26 -1.85
CA ASP A 96 -27.84 -15.85 -1.10
C ASP A 96 -28.63 -14.74 -1.84
N ALA A 97 -27.93 -13.78 -2.44
CA ALA A 97 -28.54 -12.72 -3.24
C ALA A 97 -29.21 -13.24 -4.53
N LEU A 98 -28.80 -14.40 -5.05
CA LEU A 98 -29.45 -15.03 -6.20
C LEU A 98 -30.79 -15.69 -5.87
N TRP A 99 -31.10 -15.94 -4.59
CA TRP A 99 -32.33 -16.64 -4.22
C TRP A 99 -33.62 -15.96 -4.72
N PRO A 100 -33.82 -14.63 -4.52
CA PRO A 100 -34.97 -13.93 -5.07
C PRO A 100 -35.07 -14.06 -6.59
N GLU A 101 -33.94 -13.91 -7.31
CA GLU A 101 -33.89 -14.02 -8.77
C GLU A 101 -34.25 -15.42 -9.27
N VAL A 102 -33.68 -16.46 -8.65
CA VAL A 102 -33.99 -17.86 -8.97
C VAL A 102 -35.46 -18.18 -8.70
N ARG A 103 -35.99 -17.73 -7.55
CA ARG A 103 -37.40 -17.92 -7.21
C ARG A 103 -38.32 -17.23 -8.21
N ASP A 104 -37.99 -16.00 -8.60
CA ASP A 104 -38.82 -15.20 -9.51
C ASP A 104 -38.74 -15.76 -10.94
N ALA A 105 -37.58 -16.22 -11.40
CA ALA A 105 -37.44 -16.92 -12.68
C ALA A 105 -38.23 -18.24 -12.75
N LEU A 106 -38.31 -18.98 -11.63
CA LEU A 106 -39.11 -20.20 -11.51
C LEU A 106 -40.61 -19.91 -11.32
N ARG A 107 -40.98 -18.70 -10.89
CA ARG A 107 -42.38 -18.29 -10.71
C ARG A 107 -43.15 -18.27 -12.05
N ASP A 108 -42.49 -17.86 -13.12
CA ASP A 108 -43.08 -17.80 -14.47
C ASP A 108 -43.44 -19.19 -15.01
N VAL A 109 -42.78 -20.24 -14.52
CA VAL A 109 -42.98 -21.64 -14.93
C VAL A 109 -43.62 -22.49 -13.81
N ARG A 110 -44.22 -21.83 -12.80
CA ARG A 110 -44.74 -22.48 -11.59
C ARG A 110 -45.73 -23.62 -11.87
N ASP A 111 -46.53 -23.51 -12.93
CA ASP A 111 -47.49 -24.55 -13.32
C ASP A 111 -46.81 -25.87 -13.72
N GLN A 112 -45.54 -25.82 -14.13
CA GLN A 112 -44.76 -26.98 -14.57
C GLN A 112 -43.81 -27.49 -13.48
N VAL A 113 -43.26 -26.61 -12.64
CA VAL A 113 -42.27 -26.96 -11.60
C VAL A 113 -42.87 -27.15 -10.20
N GLY A 114 -44.13 -26.73 -10.00
CA GLY A 114 -44.83 -26.83 -8.72
C GLY A 114 -44.32 -25.82 -7.68
N ALA A 115 -44.49 -26.13 -6.39
CA ALA A 115 -44.00 -25.25 -5.33
C ALA A 115 -42.47 -25.32 -5.23
N VAL A 116 -41.84 -24.15 -5.14
CA VAL A 116 -40.39 -23.98 -5.04
C VAL A 116 -40.05 -23.64 -3.59
N ARG A 117 -39.10 -24.37 -3.00
CA ARG A 117 -38.64 -24.12 -1.63
C ARG A 117 -37.13 -24.15 -1.56
N ARG A 118 -36.55 -23.14 -0.90
CA ARG A 118 -35.14 -23.14 -0.54
C ARG A 118 -34.91 -24.17 0.57
N GLN A 119 -33.93 -25.05 0.40
CA GLN A 119 -33.48 -25.98 1.42
C GLN A 119 -32.27 -25.42 2.17
N PRO A 120 -32.05 -25.85 3.42
CA PRO A 120 -30.78 -25.63 4.10
C PRO A 120 -29.62 -26.25 3.30
N SER A 121 -28.55 -25.49 3.11
CA SER A 121 -27.35 -25.91 2.37
C SER A 121 -26.11 -25.31 3.02
N VAL A 122 -24.94 -25.82 2.63
CA VAL A 122 -23.66 -25.23 3.05
C VAL A 122 -23.50 -23.81 2.46
N PRO A 123 -22.82 -22.89 3.17
CA PRO A 123 -22.57 -21.55 2.65
C PRO A 123 -21.91 -21.57 1.27
N GLY A 124 -22.40 -20.74 0.35
CA GLY A 124 -21.92 -20.69 -1.04
C GLY A 124 -22.56 -21.71 -1.99
N VAL A 125 -23.56 -22.47 -1.53
CA VAL A 125 -24.37 -23.37 -2.36
C VAL A 125 -25.84 -23.07 -2.12
N LEU A 126 -26.61 -22.83 -3.19
CA LEU A 126 -28.06 -22.66 -3.11
C LEU A 126 -28.74 -23.96 -3.54
N ARG A 127 -29.50 -24.57 -2.62
CA ARG A 127 -30.30 -25.77 -2.88
C ARG A 127 -31.78 -25.41 -2.94
N VAL A 128 -32.42 -25.73 -4.05
CA VAL A 128 -33.83 -25.42 -4.31
C VAL A 128 -34.58 -26.69 -4.67
N THR A 129 -35.54 -27.10 -3.85
CA THR A 129 -36.41 -28.23 -4.18
C THR A 129 -37.60 -27.76 -5.01
N ILE A 130 -37.89 -28.51 -6.09
CA ILE A 130 -39.12 -28.36 -6.87
C ILE A 130 -40.09 -29.51 -6.55
N SER A 131 -41.39 -29.23 -6.52
CA SER A 131 -42.40 -30.23 -6.15
C SER A 131 -42.74 -31.21 -7.28
N THR A 132 -42.50 -30.81 -8.54
CA THR A 132 -42.82 -31.61 -9.73
C THR A 132 -41.53 -32.06 -10.42
N PRO A 133 -41.12 -33.34 -10.31
CA PRO A 133 -39.88 -33.83 -10.91
C PRO A 133 -39.85 -33.72 -12.44
N ASP A 134 -41.01 -33.87 -13.10
CA ASP A 134 -41.13 -33.80 -14.57
C ASP A 134 -40.78 -32.41 -15.12
N GLY A 135 -40.89 -31.36 -14.30
CA GLY A 135 -40.55 -29.98 -14.66
C GLY A 135 -39.05 -29.64 -14.53
N MET A 136 -38.20 -30.58 -14.12
CA MET A 136 -36.78 -30.31 -13.82
C MET A 136 -35.99 -29.78 -15.02
N ALA A 137 -36.25 -30.28 -16.22
CA ALA A 137 -35.55 -29.82 -17.43
C ALA A 137 -35.81 -28.33 -17.72
N VAL A 138 -37.07 -27.91 -17.58
CA VAL A 138 -37.50 -26.50 -17.77
C VAL A 138 -36.96 -25.63 -16.65
N ALA A 139 -36.95 -26.13 -15.41
CA ALA A 139 -36.40 -25.43 -14.26
C ALA A 139 -34.89 -25.17 -14.44
N LEU A 140 -34.12 -26.19 -14.85
CA LEU A 140 -32.69 -26.07 -15.13
C LEU A 140 -32.41 -25.07 -16.26
N GLU A 141 -33.21 -25.07 -17.32
CA GLU A 141 -33.06 -24.11 -18.43
C GLU A 141 -33.24 -22.67 -17.93
N LYS A 142 -34.29 -22.41 -17.14
CA LYS A 142 -34.57 -21.08 -16.57
C LYS A 142 -33.49 -20.61 -15.61
N VAL A 143 -33.00 -21.49 -14.73
CA VAL A 143 -31.94 -21.14 -13.77
C VAL A 143 -30.60 -20.95 -14.47
N ARG A 144 -30.28 -21.75 -15.50
CA ARG A 144 -29.07 -21.55 -16.32
C ARG A 144 -29.12 -20.27 -17.15
N ALA A 145 -30.31 -19.80 -17.52
CA ALA A 145 -30.47 -18.53 -18.22
C ALA A 145 -30.13 -17.31 -17.34
N LEU A 146 -30.07 -17.47 -16.01
CA LEU A 146 -29.56 -16.44 -15.10
C LEU A 146 -28.03 -16.35 -15.11
N ALA A 147 -27.35 -17.38 -15.62
CA ALA A 147 -25.90 -17.41 -15.65
C ALA A 147 -25.36 -16.44 -16.71
N THR A 148 -24.36 -15.65 -16.32
CA THR A 148 -23.69 -14.70 -17.20
C THR A 148 -22.35 -15.25 -17.68
N PRO A 149 -21.92 -14.95 -18.93
CA PRO A 149 -20.64 -15.39 -19.42
C PRO A 149 -19.50 -14.65 -18.71
N VAL A 150 -18.54 -15.41 -18.15
CA VAL A 150 -17.34 -14.85 -17.50
C VAL A 150 -16.29 -14.57 -18.56
N MET A 151 -15.86 -13.32 -18.67
CA MET A 151 -14.69 -12.96 -19.47
C MET A 151 -13.40 -13.29 -18.71
N THR A 152 -12.83 -14.47 -18.98
CA THR A 152 -11.49 -14.84 -18.49
C THR A 152 -10.50 -14.91 -19.64
N LEU A 153 -9.22 -14.65 -19.36
CA LEU A 153 -8.12 -14.73 -20.33
C LEU A 153 -7.98 -16.13 -20.98
N THR A 154 -8.52 -17.18 -20.36
CA THR A 154 -8.36 -18.58 -20.77
C THR A 154 -9.66 -19.29 -21.15
N GLY A 155 -10.83 -18.68 -20.93
CA GLY A 155 -12.13 -19.32 -21.12
C GLY A 155 -13.09 -18.49 -21.96
N ALA A 156 -13.17 -18.81 -23.26
CA ALA A 156 -14.28 -18.37 -24.09
C ALA A 156 -15.51 -19.25 -23.79
N GLY A 157 -16.54 -18.69 -23.14
CA GLY A 157 -17.84 -19.35 -22.96
C GLY A 157 -18.08 -20.05 -21.61
N ALA A 158 -17.24 -19.83 -20.59
CA ALA A 158 -17.55 -20.29 -19.24
C ALA A 158 -18.64 -19.42 -18.60
N SER A 159 -19.63 -20.05 -17.95
CA SER A 159 -20.65 -19.37 -17.16
C SER A 159 -20.16 -19.08 -15.74
N ASP A 160 -20.71 -18.05 -15.11
CA ASP A 160 -20.42 -17.69 -13.73
C ASP A 160 -21.01 -18.68 -12.72
N LEU A 161 -22.12 -19.32 -13.11
CA LEU A 161 -22.83 -20.32 -12.31
C LEU A 161 -22.65 -21.73 -12.88
N GLU A 162 -22.51 -22.68 -11.97
CA GLU A 162 -22.67 -24.10 -12.21
C GLU A 162 -24.01 -24.54 -11.61
N VAL A 163 -24.88 -25.11 -12.46
CA VAL A 163 -26.24 -25.50 -12.09
C VAL A 163 -26.44 -26.99 -12.40
N VAL A 164 -26.62 -27.77 -11.34
CA VAL A 164 -26.75 -29.23 -11.37
C VAL A 164 -28.09 -29.65 -10.76
N ALA A 165 -28.71 -30.69 -11.31
CA ALA A 165 -29.86 -31.33 -10.69
C ALA A 165 -29.42 -32.55 -9.87
N GLU A 166 -29.86 -32.60 -8.62
CA GLU A 166 -29.69 -33.73 -7.71
C GLU A 166 -31.08 -34.24 -7.28
N GLY A 167 -31.64 -35.19 -8.03
CA GLY A 167 -32.97 -35.71 -7.75
C GLY A 167 -34.07 -34.66 -7.96
N GLN A 168 -34.69 -34.19 -6.88
CA GLN A 168 -35.70 -33.11 -6.88
C GLN A 168 -35.12 -31.73 -6.56
N ASP A 169 -33.82 -31.66 -6.30
CA ASP A 169 -33.13 -30.43 -5.95
C ASP A 169 -32.34 -29.87 -7.13
N ILE A 170 -32.39 -28.55 -7.27
CA ILE A 170 -31.50 -27.77 -8.11
C ILE A 170 -30.42 -27.21 -7.20
N VAL A 171 -29.16 -27.52 -7.52
CA VAL A 171 -27.98 -27.04 -6.82
C VAL A 171 -27.31 -26.00 -7.69
N VAL A 172 -27.22 -24.77 -7.17
CA VAL A 172 -26.57 -23.63 -7.81
C VAL A 172 -25.33 -23.24 -7.01
N GLN A 173 -24.18 -23.17 -7.67
CA GLN A 173 -22.92 -22.73 -7.08
C GLN A 173 -22.12 -21.88 -8.07
N LEU A 174 -21.14 -21.12 -7.59
CA LEU A 174 -20.22 -20.39 -8.46
C LEU A 174 -19.28 -21.37 -9.17
N SER A 175 -19.05 -21.16 -10.47
CA SER A 175 -18.07 -21.94 -11.22
C SER A 175 -16.65 -21.69 -10.72
N GLU A 176 -15.74 -22.64 -10.93
CA GLU A 176 -14.33 -22.48 -10.52
C GLU A 176 -13.68 -21.24 -11.13
N ALA A 177 -13.98 -20.96 -12.41
CA ALA A 177 -13.51 -19.76 -13.10
C ALA A 177 -14.01 -18.48 -12.43
N GLU A 178 -15.28 -18.42 -12.05
CA GLU A 178 -15.84 -17.24 -11.38
C GLU A 178 -15.33 -17.10 -9.95
N ARG A 179 -15.06 -18.19 -9.25
CA ARG A 179 -14.45 -18.15 -7.91
C ARG A 179 -13.06 -17.51 -7.95
N VAL A 180 -12.20 -17.94 -8.88
CA VAL A 180 -10.87 -17.34 -9.05
C VAL A 180 -10.96 -15.85 -9.42
N ALA A 181 -11.87 -15.49 -10.32
CA ALA A 181 -12.10 -14.09 -10.70
C ALA A 181 -12.62 -13.25 -9.53
N THR A 182 -13.54 -13.81 -8.74
CA THR A 182 -14.10 -13.18 -7.54
C THR A 182 -13.03 -13.00 -6.47
N ASP A 183 -12.13 -13.96 -6.27
CA ASP A 183 -11.03 -13.87 -5.31
C ASP A 183 -10.09 -12.73 -5.66
N GLN A 184 -9.66 -12.67 -6.92
CA GLN A 184 -8.78 -11.60 -7.39
C GLN A 184 -9.44 -10.22 -7.24
N ARG A 185 -10.72 -10.10 -7.60
CA ARG A 185 -11.47 -8.85 -7.46
C ARG A 185 -11.64 -8.44 -6.00
N THR A 186 -12.03 -9.38 -5.15
CA THR A 186 -12.25 -9.15 -3.71
C THR A 186 -10.95 -8.71 -3.04
N VAL A 187 -9.85 -9.42 -3.25
CA VAL A 187 -8.55 -9.08 -2.65
C VAL A 187 -8.05 -7.72 -3.16
N GLN A 188 -8.20 -7.42 -4.45
CA GLN A 188 -7.82 -6.13 -5.01
C GLN A 188 -8.65 -4.98 -4.44
N GLN A 189 -9.96 -5.18 -4.27
CA GLN A 189 -10.85 -4.20 -3.66
C GLN A 189 -10.52 -3.99 -2.18
N SER A 190 -10.32 -5.06 -1.41
CA SER A 190 -9.86 -4.99 -0.02
C SER A 190 -8.55 -4.22 0.09
N LEU A 191 -7.58 -4.47 -0.79
CA LEU A 191 -6.30 -3.75 -0.80
C LEU A 191 -6.50 -2.24 -0.99
N GLU A 192 -7.38 -1.84 -1.91
CA GLU A 192 -7.65 -0.42 -2.18
C GLU A 192 -8.42 0.27 -1.04
N ILE A 193 -9.32 -0.44 -0.37
CA ILE A 193 -10.04 0.08 0.80
C ILE A 193 -9.07 0.23 1.98
N ILE A 194 -8.22 -0.77 2.24
CA ILE A 194 -7.22 -0.71 3.31
C ILE A 194 -6.25 0.44 3.04
N ARG A 195 -5.83 0.64 1.78
CA ARG A 195 -5.00 1.79 1.40
C ARG A 195 -5.67 3.11 1.77
N ARG A 196 -6.92 3.31 1.33
CA ARG A 196 -7.68 4.51 1.70
C ARG A 196 -7.79 4.71 3.21
N ARG A 197 -8.12 3.67 3.99
CA ARG A 197 -8.22 3.77 5.46
C ARG A 197 -6.92 4.17 6.12
N VAL A 198 -5.80 3.61 5.66
CA VAL A 198 -4.49 3.87 6.26
C VAL A 198 -3.94 5.24 5.83
N ASP A 199 -4.23 5.68 4.61
CA ASP A 199 -3.88 7.01 4.10
C ASP A 199 -4.64 8.12 4.85
N GLU A 200 -5.90 7.87 5.20
CA GLU A 200 -6.77 8.81 5.95
C GLU A 200 -6.29 9.10 7.38
N VAL A 201 -5.62 8.13 8.02
CA VAL A 201 -5.00 8.34 9.34
C VAL A 201 -3.72 9.20 9.24
N GLY A 202 -3.36 9.66 8.03
CA GLY A 202 -2.22 10.54 7.80
C GLY A 202 -0.89 9.82 7.98
N THR A 203 -0.89 8.49 7.89
CA THR A 203 0.31 7.69 8.10
C THR A 203 1.27 7.81 6.93
N ARG A 204 2.57 7.76 7.23
CA ARG A 204 3.61 8.09 6.26
C ARG A 204 4.01 6.83 5.49
N GLU A 205 3.49 6.69 4.28
CA GLU A 205 3.90 5.70 3.27
C GLU A 205 3.68 4.24 3.72
N PRO A 206 2.42 3.82 3.94
CA PRO A 206 2.12 2.45 4.31
C PRO A 206 2.50 1.47 3.19
N THR A 207 3.10 0.35 3.55
CA THR A 207 3.34 -0.75 2.62
C THR A 207 2.18 -1.73 2.70
N ILE A 208 1.30 -1.69 1.70
CA ILE A 208 0.14 -2.57 1.58
C ILE A 208 0.30 -3.37 0.30
N GLN A 209 0.53 -4.68 0.45
CA GLN A 209 0.85 -5.57 -0.66
C GLN A 209 0.09 -6.90 -0.52
N ARG A 210 -0.32 -7.46 -1.65
CA ARG A 210 -0.85 -8.83 -1.68
C ARG A 210 0.28 -9.83 -1.44
N GLN A 211 0.05 -10.81 -0.58
CA GLN A 211 0.97 -11.90 -0.28
C GLN A 211 0.29 -13.26 -0.53
N GLY A 212 0.61 -13.90 -1.66
CA GLY A 212 -0.07 -15.12 -2.09
C GLY A 212 -1.46 -14.84 -2.66
N ASP A 213 -2.39 -15.79 -2.53
CA ASP A 213 -3.70 -15.71 -3.19
C ASP A 213 -4.72 -14.89 -2.39
N ASP A 214 -4.77 -15.08 -1.06
CA ASP A 214 -5.84 -14.61 -0.18
C ASP A 214 -5.35 -13.68 0.95
N ARG A 215 -4.06 -13.31 0.97
CA ARG A 215 -3.47 -12.53 2.08
C ARG A 215 -3.00 -11.16 1.65
N ILE A 216 -3.06 -10.24 2.59
CA ILE A 216 -2.63 -8.85 2.45
C ILE A 216 -1.66 -8.56 3.59
N LEU A 217 -0.43 -8.22 3.22
CA LEU A 217 0.60 -7.70 4.11
C LEU A 217 0.39 -6.19 4.25
N ILE A 218 0.24 -5.74 5.49
CA ILE A 218 0.07 -4.33 5.85
C ILE A 218 1.17 -3.94 6.81
N GLN A 219 1.95 -2.92 6.46
CA GLN A 219 2.97 -2.35 7.32
C GLN A 219 2.76 -0.84 7.38
N VAL A 220 2.54 -0.33 8.58
CA VAL A 220 2.27 1.09 8.81
C VAL A 220 3.33 1.62 9.76
N PRO A 221 4.32 2.37 9.24
CA PRO A 221 5.33 3.01 10.07
C PRO A 221 4.70 4.09 10.96
N GLY A 222 5.15 4.18 12.21
CA GLY A 222 4.76 5.24 13.14
C GLY A 222 3.40 5.10 13.82
N ILE A 223 2.62 4.05 13.55
CA ILE A 223 1.40 3.76 14.32
C ILE A 223 1.76 3.13 15.68
N GLY A 224 1.00 3.46 16.74
CA GLY A 224 1.36 3.09 18.11
C GLY A 224 1.33 1.59 18.36
N SER A 225 0.38 0.87 17.76
CA SER A 225 0.24 -0.58 17.93
C SER A 225 -0.43 -1.29 16.77
N ALA A 226 -0.19 -2.62 16.68
CA ALA A 226 -0.92 -3.49 15.77
C ALA A 226 -2.43 -3.56 16.05
N GLN A 227 -2.85 -3.35 17.30
CA GLN A 227 -4.27 -3.36 17.68
C GLN A 227 -4.99 -2.12 17.16
N GLU A 228 -4.41 -0.94 17.32
CA GLU A 228 -4.94 0.31 16.77
C GLU A 228 -5.12 0.23 15.25
N LEU A 229 -4.11 -0.33 14.56
CA LEU A 229 -4.19 -0.57 13.12
C LEU A 229 -5.31 -1.56 12.77
N LYS A 230 -5.49 -2.61 13.58
CA LYS A 230 -6.53 -3.63 13.38
C LYS A 230 -7.92 -3.07 13.59
N ASP A 231 -8.12 -2.19 14.56
CA ASP A 231 -9.41 -1.55 14.80
C ASP A 231 -9.80 -0.64 13.63
N LEU A 232 -8.80 0.03 13.02
CA LEU A 232 -8.97 0.84 11.82
C LEU A 232 -9.33 0.01 10.57
N ILE A 233 -8.60 -1.08 10.32
CA ILE A 233 -8.72 -1.83 9.05
C ILE A 233 -9.57 -3.10 9.14
N GLY A 234 -9.88 -3.60 10.33
CA GLY A 234 -10.59 -4.86 10.56
C GLY A 234 -12.11 -4.72 10.57
N THR A 235 -12.61 -3.49 10.70
CA THR A 235 -14.05 -3.19 10.72
C THR A 235 -14.62 -3.25 9.30
N THR A 236 -15.74 -3.97 9.08
CA THR A 236 -16.35 -4.01 7.75
C THR A 236 -16.92 -2.66 7.36
N ALA A 237 -17.46 -1.89 8.31
CA ALA A 237 -18.06 -0.57 8.11
C ALA A 237 -19.16 -0.60 7.03
N LYS A 238 -20.00 -1.63 7.05
CA LYS A 238 -21.12 -1.76 6.11
C LYS A 238 -22.22 -0.79 6.48
N LEU A 239 -22.23 0.37 5.82
CA LEU A 239 -23.29 1.36 5.96
C LEU A 239 -24.46 1.02 5.03
N SER A 240 -25.68 1.13 5.55
CA SER A 240 -26.91 0.94 4.78
C SER A 240 -28.04 1.77 5.36
N PHE A 241 -28.96 2.19 4.49
CA PHE A 241 -30.06 3.07 4.84
C PHE A 241 -31.40 2.37 4.62
N HIS A 242 -32.24 2.34 5.65
CA HIS A 242 -33.45 1.52 5.66
C HIS A 242 -34.69 2.29 6.14
N GLN A 243 -35.85 1.91 5.62
CA GLN A 243 -37.14 2.36 6.15
C GLN A 243 -37.36 1.80 7.56
N VAL A 244 -37.80 2.64 8.49
CA VAL A 244 -38.21 2.21 9.83
C VAL A 244 -39.72 2.03 9.87
N LEU A 245 -40.16 0.82 10.19
CA LEU A 245 -41.58 0.46 10.27
C LEU A 245 -42.10 0.54 11.71
N GLY A 246 -41.21 0.38 12.69
CA GLY A 246 -41.57 0.45 14.09
C GLY A 246 -40.36 0.49 15.02
N ARG A 247 -40.60 0.91 16.26
CA ARG A 247 -39.64 0.87 17.36
C ARG A 247 -40.24 0.04 18.49
N THR A 248 -39.45 -0.86 19.05
CA THR A 248 -39.86 -1.77 20.14
C THR A 248 -38.74 -1.87 21.17
N SER A 249 -39.09 -2.25 22.40
CA SER A 249 -38.14 -2.60 23.45
C SER A 249 -38.03 -4.11 23.66
N ASP A 250 -38.77 -4.90 22.87
CA ASP A 250 -38.74 -6.36 22.92
C ASP A 250 -37.72 -6.91 21.91
N ALA A 251 -36.65 -7.51 22.43
CA ALA A 251 -35.59 -8.14 21.64
C ALA A 251 -36.06 -9.38 20.85
N GLY A 252 -37.22 -9.94 21.18
CA GLY A 252 -37.80 -11.12 20.52
C GLY A 252 -38.97 -10.81 19.59
N ALA A 253 -39.25 -9.54 19.32
CA ALA A 253 -40.37 -9.14 18.47
C ALA A 253 -40.24 -9.73 17.06
N ASP A 254 -41.32 -10.31 16.53
CA ASP A 254 -41.36 -10.78 15.14
C ASP A 254 -41.41 -9.55 14.21
N PRO A 255 -40.37 -9.29 13.40
CA PRO A 255 -40.36 -8.14 12.50
C PRO A 255 -41.35 -8.30 11.33
N GLY A 256 -41.88 -9.50 11.09
CA GLY A 256 -42.73 -9.82 9.95
C GLY A 256 -41.94 -10.12 8.67
N ALA A 257 -42.65 -10.49 7.61
CA ALA A 257 -42.02 -10.87 6.35
C ALA A 257 -41.36 -9.67 5.66
N ARG A 258 -40.12 -9.86 5.17
CA ARG A 258 -39.27 -8.84 4.50
C ARG A 258 -38.78 -7.70 5.40
N ASN A 259 -38.78 -7.92 6.71
CA ASN A 259 -38.28 -6.96 7.70
C ASN A 259 -37.23 -7.62 8.60
N LYS A 260 -36.42 -6.79 9.24
CA LYS A 260 -35.40 -7.19 10.22
C LYS A 260 -35.59 -6.43 11.52
N LEU A 261 -35.31 -7.10 12.62
CA LEU A 261 -35.19 -6.47 13.94
C LEU A 261 -33.71 -6.15 14.19
N VAL A 262 -33.41 -4.88 14.40
CA VAL A 262 -32.03 -4.39 14.56
C VAL A 262 -31.94 -3.54 15.82
N GLY A 263 -30.91 -3.78 16.64
CA GLY A 263 -30.69 -3.03 17.88
C GLY A 263 -30.16 -1.62 17.63
N ASP A 264 -30.39 -0.71 18.57
CA ASP A 264 -29.72 0.59 18.62
C ASP A 264 -28.28 0.43 19.13
N ALA A 265 -27.33 1.14 18.52
CA ALA A 265 -25.91 1.04 18.87
C ALA A 265 -25.58 1.63 20.25
N TYR A 266 -26.39 2.58 20.75
CA TYR A 266 -26.15 3.30 21.99
C TYR A 266 -27.09 2.85 23.12
N ASP A 267 -28.31 2.46 22.79
CA ASP A 267 -29.32 2.02 23.76
C ASP A 267 -29.76 0.57 23.52
N LYS A 268 -29.23 -0.34 24.34
CA LYS A 268 -29.48 -1.78 24.22
C LYS A 268 -30.92 -2.20 24.50
N ASP A 269 -31.74 -1.31 25.06
CA ASP A 269 -33.15 -1.56 25.33
C ASP A 269 -34.06 -1.16 24.15
N ILE A 270 -33.48 -0.60 23.07
CA ILE A 270 -34.21 -0.17 21.88
C ILE A 270 -33.87 -1.06 20.68
N PHE A 271 -34.92 -1.48 19.98
CA PHE A 271 -34.85 -2.17 18.71
C PHE A 271 -35.73 -1.48 17.67
N TYR A 272 -35.28 -1.46 16.43
CA TYR A 272 -36.01 -0.96 15.27
C TYR A 272 -36.40 -2.12 14.37
N ILE A 273 -37.65 -2.10 13.92
CA ILE A 273 -38.12 -2.97 12.84
C ILE A 273 -37.89 -2.20 11.55
N ILE A 274 -36.94 -2.67 10.75
CA ILE A 274 -36.55 -2.03 9.48
C ILE A 274 -36.89 -2.93 8.30
N ALA A 275 -37.10 -2.32 7.13
CA ALA A 275 -37.22 -3.08 5.89
C ALA A 275 -35.89 -3.82 5.59
N ASP A 276 -35.97 -5.08 5.15
CA ASP A 276 -34.80 -5.89 4.82
C ASP A 276 -34.00 -5.32 3.62
N GLU A 277 -34.73 -4.72 2.68
CA GLU A 277 -34.18 -4.08 1.50
C GLU A 277 -33.66 -2.67 1.84
N ALA A 278 -32.37 -2.42 1.57
CA ALA A 278 -31.78 -1.11 1.75
C ALA A 278 -32.20 -0.17 0.62
N VAL A 279 -32.52 1.07 0.96
CA VAL A 279 -32.85 2.13 -0.01
C VAL A 279 -31.59 2.61 -0.71
N VAL A 280 -30.53 2.83 0.07
CA VAL A 280 -29.20 3.27 -0.38
C VAL A 280 -28.14 2.58 0.47
N GLY A 281 -27.01 2.23 -0.13
CA GLY A 281 -25.86 1.61 0.52
C GLY A 281 -24.66 2.55 0.66
N GLY A 282 -23.71 2.16 1.51
CA GLY A 282 -22.44 2.89 1.71
C GLY A 282 -21.56 2.92 0.47
N GLU A 283 -21.71 1.98 -0.47
CA GLU A 283 -21.04 1.98 -1.77
C GLU A 283 -21.41 3.17 -2.67
N GLU A 284 -22.54 3.84 -2.38
CA GLU A 284 -22.96 5.03 -3.11
C GLU A 284 -22.40 6.33 -2.48
N LEU A 285 -21.67 6.26 -1.37
CA LEU A 285 -21.01 7.42 -0.77
C LEU A 285 -19.78 7.85 -1.57
N THR A 286 -19.63 9.16 -1.71
CA THR A 286 -18.47 9.81 -2.34
C THR A 286 -17.61 10.57 -1.36
N ASP A 287 -18.20 11.10 -0.29
CA ASP A 287 -17.50 11.84 0.74
C ASP A 287 -18.20 11.72 2.09
N ALA A 288 -17.41 11.81 3.16
CA ALA A 288 -17.87 11.88 4.54
C ALA A 288 -16.83 12.63 5.38
N GLN A 289 -17.26 13.65 6.13
CA GLN A 289 -16.39 14.50 6.95
C GLN A 289 -16.99 14.73 8.34
N PRO A 290 -16.14 14.83 9.38
CA PRO A 290 -16.61 15.25 10.69
C PRO A 290 -17.12 16.70 10.62
N SER A 291 -18.27 16.94 11.22
CA SER A 291 -18.94 18.24 11.30
C SER A 291 -19.54 18.42 12.68
N PHE A 292 -20.17 19.57 12.91
CA PHE A 292 -21.04 19.80 14.05
C PHE A 292 -22.47 20.01 13.56
N ASP A 293 -23.45 19.61 14.36
CA ASP A 293 -24.86 19.88 14.12
C ASP A 293 -25.23 21.34 14.51
N GLN A 294 -26.51 21.70 14.36
CA GLN A 294 -27.00 23.05 14.71
C GLN A 294 -26.88 23.37 16.21
N ASN A 295 -26.75 22.35 17.06
CA ASN A 295 -26.62 22.47 18.51
C ASN A 295 -25.16 22.43 18.97
N GLY A 296 -24.20 22.35 18.05
CA GLY A 296 -22.77 22.22 18.35
C GLY A 296 -22.34 20.82 18.80
N GLN A 297 -23.17 19.80 18.59
CA GLN A 297 -22.83 18.39 18.86
C GLN A 297 -22.05 17.80 17.69
N PRO A 298 -21.07 16.91 17.92
CA PRO A 298 -20.36 16.23 16.84
C PRO A 298 -21.30 15.42 15.95
N ALA A 299 -21.09 15.50 14.64
CA ALA A 299 -21.90 14.85 13.62
C ALA A 299 -21.02 14.45 12.42
N VAL A 300 -21.54 13.64 11.50
CA VAL A 300 -20.84 13.27 10.27
C VAL A 300 -21.64 13.74 9.06
N ASN A 301 -21.07 14.64 8.26
CA ASN A 301 -21.67 14.97 6.98
C ASN A 301 -21.38 13.84 5.98
N PHE A 302 -22.26 13.62 5.02
CA PHE A 302 -22.04 12.66 3.96
C PHE A 302 -22.60 13.15 2.64
N ARG A 303 -22.05 12.64 1.54
CA ARG A 303 -22.49 12.94 0.18
C ARG A 303 -22.52 11.69 -0.69
N PHE A 304 -23.65 11.44 -1.33
CA PHE A 304 -23.80 10.38 -2.31
C PHE A 304 -23.31 10.78 -3.70
N ASN A 305 -23.01 9.76 -4.49
CA ASN A 305 -22.85 9.86 -5.94
C ASN A 305 -24.20 10.21 -6.60
N PRO A 306 -24.23 10.50 -7.92
CA PRO A 306 -25.48 10.82 -8.61
C PRO A 306 -26.55 9.73 -8.63
N SER A 307 -26.21 8.43 -8.50
CA SER A 307 -27.20 7.35 -8.43
C SER A 307 -27.89 7.32 -7.08
N GLY A 308 -27.10 7.31 -6.00
CA GLY A 308 -27.60 7.32 -4.63
C GLY A 308 -28.32 8.62 -4.28
N ALA A 309 -27.86 9.77 -4.80
CA ALA A 309 -28.57 11.04 -4.65
C ALA A 309 -29.99 11.00 -5.21
N ARG A 310 -30.18 10.32 -6.35
CA ARG A 310 -31.52 10.15 -6.96
C ARG A 310 -32.38 9.18 -6.16
N ALA A 311 -31.85 8.00 -5.82
CA ALA A 311 -32.57 7.00 -5.04
C ALA A 311 -33.00 7.56 -3.67
N PHE A 312 -32.09 8.26 -2.98
CA PHE A 312 -32.35 8.93 -1.72
C PHE A 312 -33.35 10.09 -1.86
N GLY A 313 -33.23 10.89 -2.92
CA GLY A 313 -34.15 11.99 -3.21
C GLY A 313 -35.59 11.49 -3.47
N ASP A 314 -35.73 10.48 -4.32
CA ASP A 314 -37.02 9.88 -4.67
C ASP A 314 -37.68 9.26 -3.44
N TYR A 315 -36.91 8.56 -2.60
CA TYR A 315 -37.39 7.99 -1.35
C TYR A 315 -37.83 9.07 -0.35
N THR A 316 -37.00 10.09 -0.10
CA THR A 316 -37.31 11.16 0.85
C THR A 316 -38.49 12.04 0.40
N ALA A 317 -38.74 12.18 -0.91
CA ALA A 317 -39.94 12.85 -1.42
C ALA A 317 -41.23 12.12 -1.02
N ALA A 318 -41.21 10.79 -1.03
CA ALA A 318 -42.39 9.96 -0.78
C ALA A 318 -42.68 9.75 0.72
N HIS A 319 -41.68 9.85 1.60
CA HIS A 319 -41.77 9.44 3.01
C HIS A 319 -41.47 10.60 3.99
N ILE A 320 -41.93 11.82 3.68
CA ILE A 320 -41.77 12.97 4.58
C ILE A 320 -42.56 12.72 5.88
N GLY A 321 -41.91 12.91 7.01
CA GLY A 321 -42.46 12.67 8.35
C GLY A 321 -42.21 11.26 8.89
N GLU A 322 -41.62 10.36 8.10
CA GLU A 322 -41.28 9.00 8.53
C GLU A 322 -39.84 8.91 9.07
N PRO A 323 -39.58 8.03 10.07
CA PRO A 323 -38.23 7.73 10.52
C PRO A 323 -37.44 6.93 9.48
N PHE A 324 -36.15 7.22 9.39
CA PHE A 324 -35.24 6.60 8.43
C PHE A 324 -33.97 6.15 9.15
N ALA A 325 -33.69 4.84 9.15
CA ALA A 325 -32.60 4.26 9.90
C ALA A 325 -31.31 4.26 9.10
N ILE A 326 -30.23 4.63 9.78
CA ILE A 326 -28.85 4.55 9.32
C ILE A 326 -28.21 3.40 10.09
N VAL A 327 -27.91 2.32 9.37
CA VAL A 327 -27.42 1.06 9.94
C VAL A 327 -25.96 0.88 9.57
N LEU A 328 -25.12 0.59 10.57
CA LEU A 328 -23.71 0.26 10.39
C LEU A 328 -23.46 -1.12 10.99
N ASP A 329 -22.96 -2.07 10.19
CA ASP A 329 -22.61 -3.42 10.65
C ASP A 329 -23.72 -4.13 11.46
N ASP A 330 -24.98 -4.02 10.99
CA ASP A 330 -26.19 -4.56 11.61
C ASP A 330 -26.58 -3.93 12.98
N GLU A 331 -26.18 -2.68 13.24
CA GLU A 331 -26.65 -1.86 14.35
C GLU A 331 -27.16 -0.49 13.87
N VAL A 332 -28.27 0.00 14.45
CA VAL A 332 -28.81 1.33 14.11
C VAL A 332 -27.99 2.39 14.85
N ILE A 333 -27.24 3.19 14.08
CA ILE A 333 -26.47 4.33 14.62
C ILE A 333 -27.38 5.53 14.87
N SER A 334 -28.36 5.75 13.97
CA SER A 334 -29.26 6.90 14.05
C SER A 334 -30.54 6.61 13.26
N ALA A 335 -31.68 7.10 13.76
CA ALA A 335 -32.98 6.99 13.09
C ALA A 335 -33.70 8.35 13.03
N PRO A 336 -33.17 9.35 12.31
CA PRO A 336 -33.80 10.66 12.20
C PRO A 336 -35.11 10.60 11.40
N THR A 337 -36.01 11.54 11.67
CA THR A 337 -37.22 11.74 10.88
C THR A 337 -36.92 12.57 9.63
N ILE A 338 -37.46 12.16 8.48
CA ILE A 338 -37.34 12.89 7.22
C ILE A 338 -38.18 14.17 7.31
N GLN A 339 -37.53 15.34 7.32
CA GLN A 339 -38.23 16.63 7.48
C GLN A 339 -38.63 17.26 6.15
N ALA A 340 -37.86 17.01 5.09
CA ALA A 340 -38.07 17.57 3.76
C ALA A 340 -37.43 16.66 2.71
N HIS A 341 -37.79 16.88 1.44
CA HIS A 341 -37.19 16.20 0.30
C HIS A 341 -35.72 16.61 0.10
N ILE A 342 -34.83 15.62 -0.06
CA ILE A 342 -33.38 15.83 -0.18
C ILE A 342 -32.89 15.43 -1.58
N ALA A 343 -33.16 16.29 -2.59
CA ALA A 343 -32.67 16.08 -3.96
C ALA A 343 -31.14 16.14 -4.09
N GLY A 344 -30.45 16.79 -3.15
CA GLY A 344 -29.01 17.05 -3.23
C GLY A 344 -28.11 15.85 -2.92
N GLY A 345 -28.68 14.74 -2.40
CA GLY A 345 -27.91 13.55 -2.05
C GLY A 345 -26.89 13.75 -0.93
N SER A 346 -27.04 14.79 -0.10
CA SER A 346 -26.17 15.07 1.03
C SER A 346 -26.98 15.11 2.32
N GLY A 347 -26.40 14.65 3.41
CA GLY A 347 -27.05 14.65 4.72
C GLY A 347 -26.07 14.75 5.87
N ILE A 348 -26.61 14.76 7.08
CA ILE A 348 -25.84 14.79 8.33
C ILE A 348 -26.35 13.63 9.19
N ILE A 349 -25.43 12.77 9.62
CA ILE A 349 -25.67 11.73 10.61
C ILE A 349 -25.50 12.39 11.98
N THR A 350 -26.61 12.54 12.70
CA THR A 350 -26.63 13.06 14.07
C THR A 350 -26.73 11.91 15.07
N GLY A 351 -26.06 12.03 16.20
CA GLY A 351 -26.06 11.02 17.25
C GLY A 351 -25.31 11.53 18.48
N SER A 352 -25.22 10.71 19.52
CA SER A 352 -24.43 11.01 20.72
C SER A 352 -22.94 10.69 20.51
N PHE A 353 -22.34 11.30 19.48
CA PHE A 353 -20.93 11.07 19.15
C PHE A 353 -20.00 11.98 19.94
N THR A 354 -18.83 11.46 20.29
CA THR A 354 -17.66 12.27 20.62
C THR A 354 -16.97 12.79 19.35
N VAL A 355 -16.10 13.79 19.48
CA VAL A 355 -15.31 14.32 18.34
C VAL A 355 -14.40 13.25 17.72
N GLU A 356 -13.86 12.36 18.55
CA GLU A 356 -13.04 11.25 18.11
C GLU A 356 -13.87 10.20 17.35
N GLU A 357 -15.03 9.82 17.88
CA GLU A 357 -15.94 8.88 17.21
C GLU A 357 -16.47 9.41 15.87
N SER A 358 -16.82 10.70 15.76
CA SER A 358 -17.27 11.27 14.50
C SER A 358 -16.15 11.31 13.46
N THR A 359 -14.90 11.55 13.89
CA THR A 359 -13.72 11.49 13.03
C THR A 359 -13.49 10.06 12.53
N ASN A 360 -13.49 9.08 13.44
CA ASN A 360 -13.29 7.67 13.09
C ASN A 360 -14.39 7.16 12.16
N LEU A 361 -15.66 7.50 12.44
CA LEU A 361 -16.79 7.13 11.58
C LEU A 361 -16.64 7.76 10.19
N ALA A 362 -16.30 9.05 10.09
CA ALA A 362 -16.09 9.70 8.79
C ALA A 362 -14.99 9.02 7.96
N VAL A 363 -13.87 8.62 8.59
CA VAL A 363 -12.79 7.87 7.93
C VAL A 363 -13.29 6.52 7.40
N LEU A 364 -14.04 5.77 8.22
CA LEU A 364 -14.60 4.48 7.82
C LEU A 364 -15.58 4.61 6.64
N LEU A 365 -16.46 5.61 6.68
CA LEU A 365 -17.44 5.86 5.63
C LEU A 365 -16.80 6.31 4.31
N ARG A 366 -15.78 7.16 4.35
CA ARG A 366 -15.07 7.65 3.15
C ARG A 366 -14.25 6.55 2.48
N ALA A 367 -13.62 5.69 3.29
CA ALA A 367 -12.84 4.58 2.75
C ALA A 367 -13.72 3.46 2.16
N GLY A 368 -14.94 3.33 2.66
CA GLY A 368 -15.94 2.36 2.20
C GLY A 368 -15.89 1.02 2.94
N ALA A 369 -16.94 0.22 2.69
CA ALA A 369 -17.11 -1.08 3.32
C ALA A 369 -16.18 -2.14 2.73
N LEU A 370 -15.57 -2.97 3.58
CA LEU A 370 -14.77 -4.10 3.11
C LEU A 370 -15.66 -5.15 2.42
N PRO A 371 -15.25 -5.69 1.26
CA PRO A 371 -16.05 -6.68 0.53
C PRO A 371 -16.12 -8.03 1.25
N ALA A 372 -15.18 -8.30 2.16
CA ALA A 372 -15.10 -9.54 2.91
C ALA A 372 -14.49 -9.29 4.30
N LYS A 373 -14.85 -10.14 5.27
CA LYS A 373 -14.23 -10.12 6.60
C LYS A 373 -12.75 -10.49 6.51
N MET A 374 -11.95 -9.98 7.43
CA MET A 374 -10.53 -10.28 7.52
C MET A 374 -10.19 -11.03 8.80
N THR A 375 -9.33 -12.04 8.68
CA THR A 375 -8.71 -12.72 9.82
C THR A 375 -7.23 -12.42 9.86
N PHE A 376 -6.76 -11.90 10.99
CA PHE A 376 -5.36 -11.55 11.17
C PHE A 376 -4.57 -12.80 11.57
N LEU A 377 -3.59 -13.17 10.73
CA LEU A 377 -2.75 -14.36 10.89
C LEU A 377 -1.48 -14.05 11.67
N GLU A 378 -0.94 -12.85 11.51
CA GLU A 378 0.29 -12.41 12.15
C GLU A 378 0.19 -10.95 12.54
N GLU A 379 0.64 -10.65 13.75
CA GLU A 379 0.64 -9.31 14.34
C GLU A 379 2.01 -9.07 14.98
N ARG A 380 2.72 -8.02 14.56
CA ARG A 380 3.97 -7.58 15.19
C ARG A 380 3.93 -6.07 15.37
N THR A 381 4.35 -5.61 16.54
CA THR A 381 4.55 -4.18 16.82
C THR A 381 6.03 -3.96 17.11
N ILE A 382 6.62 -2.96 16.46
CA ILE A 382 8.01 -2.56 16.68
C ILE A 382 7.99 -1.17 17.31
N GLY A 383 8.59 -1.02 18.48
CA GLY A 383 8.69 0.26 19.16
C GLY A 383 9.64 1.23 18.43
N PRO A 384 9.32 2.54 18.37
CA PRO A 384 10.20 3.54 17.75
C PRO A 384 11.62 3.58 18.35
N GLU A 385 11.74 3.33 19.66
CA GLU A 385 13.04 3.32 20.37
C GLU A 385 14.00 2.24 19.83
N LEU A 386 13.49 1.03 19.55
CA LEU A 386 14.29 -0.06 18.98
C LEU A 386 14.80 0.28 17.57
N GLY A 387 14.01 1.04 16.81
CA GLY A 387 14.39 1.54 15.50
C GLY A 387 15.50 2.58 15.59
N GLN A 388 15.36 3.54 16.50
CA GLN A 388 16.37 4.58 16.73
C GLN A 388 17.72 3.98 17.19
N ASP A 389 17.70 3.03 18.12
CA ASP A 389 18.90 2.31 18.57
C ASP A 389 19.59 1.59 17.41
N SER A 390 18.80 0.98 16.52
CA SER A 390 19.31 0.28 15.33
C SER A 390 19.92 1.25 14.30
N ILE A 391 19.32 2.43 14.13
CA ILE A 391 19.87 3.51 13.29
C ILE A 391 21.22 3.95 13.85
N ASP A 392 21.31 4.19 15.15
CA ASP A 392 22.52 4.74 15.77
C ASP A 392 23.66 3.72 15.81
N ALA A 393 23.35 2.44 16.10
CA ALA A 393 24.29 1.34 15.95
C ALA A 393 24.76 1.19 14.49
N GLY A 394 23.84 1.29 13.52
CA GLY A 394 24.13 1.24 12.10
C GLY A 394 25.03 2.38 11.62
N LYS A 395 24.77 3.61 12.06
CA LYS A 395 25.63 4.79 11.81
C LYS A 395 27.03 4.58 12.39
N LEU A 396 27.13 4.11 13.63
CA LEU A 396 28.41 3.85 14.28
C LEU A 396 29.21 2.78 13.52
N ALA A 397 28.57 1.65 13.19
CA ALA A 397 29.20 0.58 12.41
C ALA A 397 29.66 1.06 11.03
N GLY A 398 28.84 1.86 10.35
CA GLY A 398 29.18 2.46 9.06
C GLY A 398 30.37 3.41 9.13
N ILE A 399 30.43 4.29 10.14
CA ILE A 399 31.57 5.22 10.34
C ILE A 399 32.85 4.44 10.65
N VAL A 400 32.80 3.48 11.57
CA VAL A 400 33.98 2.67 11.93
C VAL A 400 34.47 1.87 10.72
N GLY A 401 33.57 1.24 9.97
CA GLY A 401 33.90 0.52 8.74
C GLY A 401 34.52 1.43 7.68
N MET A 402 33.93 2.60 7.44
CA MET A 402 34.46 3.59 6.50
C MET A 402 35.87 4.05 6.88
N VAL A 403 36.11 4.37 8.15
CA VAL A 403 37.44 4.80 8.64
C VAL A 403 38.45 3.66 8.50
N ALA A 404 38.09 2.43 8.84
CA ALA A 404 38.98 1.27 8.72
C ALA A 404 39.37 1.00 7.25
N VAL A 405 38.39 1.01 6.34
CA VAL A 405 38.64 0.84 4.89
C VAL A 405 39.46 2.01 4.34
N ALA A 406 39.15 3.25 4.73
CA ALA A 406 39.89 4.42 4.30
C ALA A 406 41.35 4.40 4.75
N ALA A 407 41.59 4.00 6.00
CA ALA A 407 42.94 3.81 6.55
C ALA A 407 43.69 2.70 5.80
N TYR A 408 43.05 1.55 5.56
CA TYR A 408 43.64 0.46 4.79
C TYR A 408 44.06 0.91 3.38
N MET A 409 43.22 1.69 2.70
CA MET A 409 43.52 2.19 1.36
C MET A 409 44.71 3.15 1.35
N VAL A 410 44.78 4.08 2.30
CA VAL A 410 45.91 5.03 2.40
C VAL A 410 47.20 4.30 2.77
N LEU A 411 47.15 3.34 3.70
CA LEU A 411 48.32 2.58 4.12
C LEU A 411 48.84 1.67 2.99
N SER A 412 47.95 1.09 2.18
CA SER A 412 48.30 0.13 1.13
C SER A 412 48.69 0.78 -0.21
N TYR A 413 48.09 1.94 -0.54
CA TYR A 413 48.22 2.59 -1.85
C TYR A 413 48.64 4.06 -1.80
N GLY A 414 48.96 4.60 -0.61
CA GLY A 414 49.42 5.98 -0.43
C GLY A 414 48.47 7.01 -1.06
N LEU A 415 48.97 7.79 -2.02
CA LEU A 415 48.20 8.82 -2.73
C LEU A 415 47.04 8.24 -3.55
N PHE A 416 47.22 7.07 -4.17
CA PHE A 416 46.14 6.38 -4.88
C PHE A 416 45.04 5.92 -3.92
N GLY A 417 45.41 5.59 -2.68
CA GLY A 417 44.48 5.35 -1.58
C GLY A 417 43.61 6.57 -1.28
N VAL A 418 44.18 7.77 -1.27
CA VAL A 418 43.41 9.03 -1.08
C VAL A 418 42.41 9.24 -2.22
N PHE A 419 42.79 8.97 -3.48
CA PHE A 419 41.87 9.07 -4.61
C PHE A 419 40.72 8.08 -4.52
N ALA A 420 40.99 6.85 -4.08
CA ALA A 420 39.96 5.84 -3.84
C ALA A 420 38.99 6.28 -2.72
N ASN A 421 39.50 6.90 -1.66
CA ASN A 421 38.66 7.39 -0.56
C ASN A 421 37.75 8.55 -0.99
N ILE A 422 38.23 9.44 -1.86
CA ILE A 422 37.38 10.49 -2.46
C ILE A 422 36.27 9.84 -3.30
N ALA A 423 36.61 8.85 -4.12
CA ALA A 423 35.61 8.12 -4.92
C ALA A 423 34.60 7.36 -4.03
N LEU A 424 35.05 6.78 -2.92
CA LEU A 424 34.20 6.13 -1.92
C LEU A 424 33.23 7.13 -1.27
N ALA A 425 33.70 8.32 -0.87
CA ALA A 425 32.83 9.36 -0.33
C ALA A 425 31.77 9.81 -1.34
N VAL A 426 32.17 10.02 -2.59
CA VAL A 426 31.23 10.31 -3.70
C VAL A 426 30.24 9.17 -3.90
N ASN A 427 30.68 7.91 -3.78
CA ASN A 427 29.81 6.74 -3.90
C ASN A 427 28.70 6.74 -2.85
N VAL A 428 29.04 6.98 -1.57
CA VAL A 428 28.04 7.04 -0.49
C VAL A 428 27.05 8.18 -0.71
N ILE A 429 27.52 9.36 -1.15
CA ILE A 429 26.66 10.50 -1.47
C ILE A 429 25.67 10.14 -2.61
N LEU A 430 26.17 9.54 -3.69
CA LEU A 430 25.33 9.12 -4.81
C LEU A 430 24.34 8.03 -4.41
N LEU A 431 24.74 7.08 -3.57
CA LEU A 431 23.86 6.04 -3.05
C LEU A 431 22.68 6.67 -2.29
N ILE A 432 22.96 7.58 -1.34
CA ILE A 432 21.92 8.27 -0.57
C ILE A 432 21.02 9.10 -1.49
N ALA A 433 21.61 9.85 -2.43
CA ALA A 433 20.87 10.65 -3.41
C ALA A 433 19.87 9.82 -4.23
N VAL A 434 20.30 8.65 -4.72
CA VAL A 434 19.45 7.77 -5.52
C VAL A 434 18.34 7.15 -4.65
N LEU A 435 18.65 6.73 -3.42
CA LEU A 435 17.63 6.21 -2.50
C LEU A 435 16.54 7.25 -2.19
N SER A 436 16.93 8.48 -1.87
CA SER A 436 16.00 9.56 -1.56
C SER A 436 15.17 9.99 -2.77
N THR A 437 15.76 10.02 -3.97
CA THR A 437 15.04 10.47 -5.18
C THR A 437 14.05 9.44 -5.71
N ILE A 438 14.30 8.15 -5.50
CA ILE A 438 13.38 7.07 -5.89
C ILE A 438 12.30 6.85 -4.80
N GLY A 439 12.48 7.38 -3.60
CA GLY A 439 11.60 7.08 -2.45
C GLY A 439 11.76 5.64 -1.97
N ALA A 440 12.96 5.08 -2.10
CA ALA A 440 13.24 3.72 -1.68
C ALA A 440 13.28 3.61 -0.15
N THR A 441 12.55 2.65 0.41
CA THR A 441 12.50 2.41 1.85
C THR A 441 13.81 1.79 2.37
N LEU A 442 14.51 2.51 3.24
CA LEU A 442 15.66 2.02 3.99
C LEU A 442 15.20 1.16 5.17
N THR A 443 15.66 -0.09 5.22
CA THR A 443 15.41 -1.02 6.34
C THR A 443 16.69 -1.29 7.12
N LEU A 444 16.60 -2.00 8.25
CA LEU A 444 17.80 -2.40 9.00
C LEU A 444 18.77 -3.26 8.16
N PRO A 445 18.30 -4.30 7.44
CA PRO A 445 19.13 -4.96 6.43
C PRO A 445 19.61 -3.99 5.35
N GLY A 446 18.79 -3.02 4.91
CA GLY A 446 19.19 -1.96 4.00
C GLY A 446 20.47 -1.24 4.43
N ILE A 447 20.59 -0.87 5.72
CA ILE A 447 21.80 -0.27 6.30
C ILE A 447 22.99 -1.22 6.17
N ALA A 448 22.82 -2.51 6.46
CA ALA A 448 23.88 -3.51 6.26
C ALA A 448 24.32 -3.58 4.78
N GLY A 449 23.39 -3.41 3.83
CA GLY A 449 23.69 -3.27 2.41
C GLY A 449 24.55 -2.05 2.08
N ILE A 450 24.27 -0.90 2.71
CA ILE A 450 25.14 0.29 2.58
C ILE A 450 26.54 -0.02 3.11
N VAL A 451 26.66 -0.66 4.27
CA VAL A 451 27.97 -1.04 4.84
C VAL A 451 28.72 -2.03 3.95
N LEU A 452 28.04 -3.04 3.41
CA LEU A 452 28.60 -4.01 2.47
C LEU A 452 29.09 -3.33 1.19
N THR A 453 28.27 -2.46 0.60
CA THR A 453 28.62 -1.75 -0.63
C THR A 453 29.80 -0.81 -0.45
N MET A 454 30.03 -0.24 0.74
CA MET A 454 31.25 0.54 1.02
C MET A 454 32.52 -0.31 0.89
N GLY A 455 32.51 -1.56 1.36
CA GLY A 455 33.63 -2.49 1.19
C GLY A 455 33.82 -2.90 -0.27
N VAL A 456 32.74 -3.32 -0.93
CA VAL A 456 32.76 -3.76 -2.34
C VAL A 456 33.15 -2.62 -3.29
N ALA A 457 32.77 -1.38 -3.01
CA ALA A 457 33.09 -0.23 -3.85
C ALA A 457 34.61 0.04 -3.94
N VAL A 458 35.36 -0.32 -2.90
CA VAL A 458 36.81 -0.15 -2.87
C VAL A 458 37.53 -1.26 -3.65
N ASP A 459 36.95 -2.47 -3.72
CA ASP A 459 37.52 -3.62 -4.44
C ASP A 459 37.77 -3.32 -5.92
N SER A 460 36.85 -2.60 -6.58
CA SER A 460 37.04 -2.15 -7.96
C SER A 460 38.26 -1.25 -8.12
N ASN A 461 38.55 -0.37 -7.14
CA ASN A 461 39.74 0.47 -7.17
C ASN A 461 41.02 -0.36 -6.93
N VAL A 462 40.97 -1.34 -6.02
CA VAL A 462 42.07 -2.28 -5.76
C VAL A 462 42.46 -3.04 -7.03
N LEU A 463 41.49 -3.60 -7.75
CA LEU A 463 41.73 -4.30 -9.03
C LEU A 463 42.40 -3.39 -10.07
N ILE A 464 41.94 -2.14 -10.18
CA ILE A 464 42.55 -1.15 -11.09
C ILE A 464 44.00 -0.87 -10.67
N TYR A 465 44.25 -0.62 -9.39
CA TYR A 465 45.57 -0.24 -8.90
C TYR A 465 46.59 -1.37 -9.00
N GLU A 466 46.20 -2.59 -8.68
CA GLU A 466 47.06 -3.75 -8.89
C GLU A 466 47.36 -3.96 -10.38
N ARG A 467 46.36 -3.79 -11.25
CA ARG A 467 46.61 -3.88 -12.69
C ARG A 467 47.56 -2.78 -13.17
N ILE A 468 47.47 -1.57 -12.62
CA ILE A 468 48.43 -0.49 -12.92
C ILE A 468 49.84 -0.85 -12.42
N ARG A 469 49.98 -1.42 -11.21
CA ARG A 469 51.27 -1.89 -10.67
C ARG A 469 51.90 -2.95 -11.54
N GLU A 470 51.12 -3.91 -12.04
CA GLU A 470 51.59 -4.93 -12.98
C GLU A 470 52.14 -4.30 -14.27
N GLU A 471 51.40 -3.39 -14.90
CA GLU A 471 51.81 -2.74 -16.13
C GLU A 471 53.04 -1.81 -15.94
N LEU A 472 53.22 -1.24 -14.74
CA LEU A 472 54.43 -0.50 -14.36
C LEU A 472 55.64 -1.43 -14.18
N ARG A 473 55.45 -2.61 -13.58
CA ARG A 473 56.52 -3.64 -13.46
C ARG A 473 56.97 -4.16 -14.82
N ASP A 474 56.08 -4.21 -15.79
CA ASP A 474 56.37 -4.52 -17.20
C ASP A 474 57.12 -3.39 -17.94
N GLY A 475 57.51 -2.32 -17.25
CA GLY A 475 58.34 -1.24 -17.78
C GLY A 475 57.60 -0.23 -18.66
N LYS A 476 56.27 -0.23 -18.65
CA LYS A 476 55.47 0.74 -19.43
C LYS A 476 55.50 2.12 -18.80
N SER A 477 55.31 3.14 -19.63
CA SER A 477 55.33 4.53 -19.16
C SER A 477 54.16 4.81 -18.20
N PRO A 478 54.34 5.69 -17.20
CA PRO A 478 53.32 5.93 -16.17
C PRO A 478 51.90 6.23 -16.70
N ALA A 479 51.80 7.08 -17.73
CA ALA A 479 50.51 7.41 -18.34
C ALA A 479 49.89 6.23 -19.11
N ARG A 480 50.72 5.38 -19.74
CA ARG A 480 50.25 4.22 -20.50
C ARG A 480 49.84 3.08 -19.57
N SER A 481 50.54 2.88 -18.45
CA SER A 481 50.19 1.88 -17.44
C SER A 481 48.83 2.18 -16.81
N VAL A 482 48.52 3.45 -16.54
CA VAL A 482 47.18 3.84 -16.07
C VAL A 482 46.09 3.56 -17.10
N GLU A 483 46.31 3.92 -18.36
CA GLU A 483 45.35 3.65 -19.43
C GLU A 483 45.05 2.15 -19.58
N LEU A 484 46.10 1.33 -19.63
CA LEU A 484 45.98 -0.13 -19.74
C LEU A 484 45.39 -0.76 -18.48
N GLY A 485 45.69 -0.21 -17.30
CA GLY A 485 45.11 -0.65 -16.03
C GLY A 485 43.59 -0.53 -16.03
N PHE A 486 43.06 0.65 -16.36
CA PHE A 486 41.62 0.87 -16.48
C PHE A 486 40.99 0.03 -17.60
N GLU A 487 41.64 -0.10 -18.76
CA GLU A 487 41.11 -0.88 -19.89
C GLU A 487 41.00 -2.38 -19.57
N ARG A 488 42.02 -2.95 -18.94
CA ARG A 488 42.07 -4.39 -18.64
C ARG A 488 41.24 -4.77 -17.43
N ALA A 489 41.27 -3.95 -16.36
CA ALA A 489 40.49 -4.20 -15.16
C ALA A 489 38.98 -4.07 -15.38
N PHE A 490 38.54 -3.29 -16.39
CA PHE A 490 37.13 -3.05 -16.67
C PHE A 490 36.31 -4.34 -16.85
N SER A 491 36.86 -5.34 -17.55
CA SER A 491 36.15 -6.61 -17.78
C SER A 491 35.83 -7.35 -16.49
N ALA A 492 36.81 -7.48 -15.58
CA ALA A 492 36.64 -8.13 -14.29
C ALA A 492 35.70 -7.35 -13.36
N ILE A 493 35.78 -6.01 -13.38
CA ILE A 493 34.90 -5.14 -12.61
C ILE A 493 33.45 -5.26 -13.09
N LEU A 494 33.25 -5.27 -14.40
CA LEU A 494 31.92 -5.42 -14.98
C LEU A 494 31.34 -6.80 -14.64
N ASP A 495 32.12 -7.87 -14.76
CA ASP A 495 31.69 -9.24 -14.46
C ASP A 495 31.25 -9.42 -13.00
N SER A 496 32.07 -8.95 -12.06
CA SER A 496 31.77 -8.99 -10.61
C SER A 496 30.50 -8.19 -10.28
N ASN A 497 30.39 -6.96 -10.80
CA ASN A 497 29.22 -6.10 -10.54
C ASN A 497 27.94 -6.61 -11.21
N VAL A 498 28.02 -7.18 -12.42
CA VAL A 498 26.86 -7.78 -13.10
C VAL A 498 26.36 -8.99 -12.32
N THR A 499 27.26 -9.84 -11.82
CA THR A 499 26.91 -10.98 -10.96
C THR A 499 26.23 -10.53 -9.67
N GLY A 500 26.76 -9.48 -9.02
CA GLY A 500 26.14 -8.86 -7.85
C GLY A 500 24.77 -8.26 -8.16
N MET A 501 24.62 -7.61 -9.33
CA MET A 501 23.35 -7.03 -9.78
C MET A 501 22.29 -8.11 -10.02
N ILE A 502 22.66 -9.24 -10.65
CA ILE A 502 21.74 -10.38 -10.82
C ILE A 502 21.25 -10.87 -9.46
N THR A 503 22.16 -11.01 -8.49
CA THR A 503 21.80 -11.41 -7.12
C THR A 503 20.85 -10.42 -6.47
N ALA A 504 21.11 -9.11 -6.61
CA ALA A 504 20.22 -8.06 -6.11
C ALA A 504 18.83 -8.10 -6.77
N VAL A 505 18.75 -8.32 -8.09
CA VAL A 505 17.48 -8.44 -8.82
C VAL A 505 16.68 -9.64 -8.34
N ILE A 506 17.32 -10.80 -8.17
CA ILE A 506 16.65 -12.01 -7.65
C ILE A 506 16.11 -11.76 -6.24
N MET A 507 16.93 -11.18 -5.35
CA MET A 507 16.48 -10.82 -4.00
C MET A 507 15.35 -9.79 -4.01
N PHE A 508 15.34 -8.85 -4.96
CA PHE A 508 14.26 -7.87 -5.09
C PHE A 508 12.94 -8.48 -5.58
N MET A 509 13.00 -9.44 -6.49
CA MET A 509 11.81 -10.10 -7.05
C MET A 509 11.18 -11.11 -6.09
N ILE A 510 11.99 -11.86 -5.36
CA ILE A 510 11.54 -12.96 -4.49
C ILE A 510 11.46 -12.54 -3.02
N GLY A 511 12.30 -11.60 -2.58
CA GLY A 511 12.36 -11.16 -1.20
C GLY A 511 11.15 -10.30 -0.80
N SER A 512 10.72 -10.45 0.45
CA SER A 512 9.67 -9.63 1.05
C SER A 512 10.25 -8.66 2.10
N GLY A 513 9.55 -7.54 2.30
CA GLY A 513 9.84 -6.55 3.35
C GLY A 513 11.32 -6.15 3.42
N ALA A 514 11.98 -6.54 4.52
CA ALA A 514 13.34 -6.14 4.84
C ALA A 514 14.41 -6.63 3.85
N VAL A 515 14.24 -7.83 3.26
CA VAL A 515 15.17 -8.40 2.27
C VAL A 515 15.14 -7.58 0.97
N ARG A 516 13.96 -7.10 0.58
CA ARG A 516 13.79 -6.23 -0.59
C ARG A 516 14.52 -4.90 -0.39
N GLY A 517 14.47 -4.34 0.82
CA GLY A 517 15.25 -3.16 1.19
C GLY A 517 16.76 -3.36 1.04
N PHE A 518 17.30 -4.49 1.53
CA PHE A 518 18.71 -4.86 1.33
C PHE A 518 19.09 -5.03 -0.15
N ALA A 519 18.20 -5.63 -0.94
CA ALA A 519 18.40 -5.80 -2.38
C ALA A 519 18.49 -4.47 -3.12
N VAL A 520 17.62 -3.51 -2.78
CA VAL A 520 17.61 -2.17 -3.38
C VAL A 520 18.88 -1.40 -3.02
N THR A 521 19.29 -1.37 -1.75
CA THR A 521 20.52 -0.66 -1.34
C THR A 521 21.76 -1.27 -1.97
N THR A 522 21.83 -2.60 -2.03
CA THR A 522 22.95 -3.31 -2.67
C THR A 522 22.98 -3.07 -4.19
N GLY A 523 21.85 -3.18 -4.88
CA GLY A 523 21.77 -2.96 -6.32
C GLY A 523 22.15 -1.52 -6.72
N ILE A 524 21.62 -0.53 -6.01
CA ILE A 524 21.99 0.88 -6.20
C ILE A 524 23.47 1.08 -5.91
N GLY A 525 23.97 0.53 -4.80
CA GLY A 525 25.38 0.65 -4.41
C GLY A 525 26.36 0.03 -5.41
N ILE A 526 25.99 -1.09 -6.05
CA ILE A 526 26.76 -1.69 -7.16
C ILE A 526 26.78 -0.75 -8.37
N PHE A 527 25.64 -0.17 -8.72
CA PHE A 527 25.55 0.75 -9.86
C PHE A 527 26.37 2.02 -9.62
N THR A 528 26.24 2.64 -8.45
CA THR A 528 26.98 3.86 -8.10
C THR A 528 28.47 3.59 -7.94
N SER A 529 28.85 2.42 -7.41
CA SER A 529 30.27 2.07 -7.23
C SER A 529 30.97 1.81 -8.56
N MET A 530 30.29 1.19 -9.52
CA MET A 530 30.80 1.03 -10.87
C MET A 530 31.03 2.40 -11.53
N PHE A 531 30.11 3.34 -11.35
CA PHE A 531 30.28 4.71 -11.85
C PHE A 531 31.49 5.41 -11.20
N THR A 532 31.61 5.35 -9.88
CA THR A 532 32.70 6.05 -9.18
C THR A 532 34.07 5.43 -9.49
N ALA A 533 34.19 4.09 -9.47
CA ALA A 533 35.46 3.42 -9.76
C ALA A 533 35.91 3.64 -11.22
N VAL A 534 35.02 3.53 -12.20
CA VAL A 534 35.40 3.59 -13.63
C VAL A 534 35.55 5.02 -14.14
N TYR A 535 34.69 5.94 -13.69
CA TYR A 535 34.66 7.30 -14.23
C TYR A 535 35.27 8.34 -13.29
N VAL A 536 34.89 8.34 -12.01
CA VAL A 536 35.35 9.35 -11.05
C VAL A 536 36.82 9.14 -10.70
N THR A 537 37.22 7.93 -10.28
CA THR A 537 38.63 7.61 -10.00
C THR A 537 39.51 7.86 -11.22
N ARG A 538 39.06 7.46 -12.42
CA ARG A 538 39.78 7.71 -13.67
C ARG A 538 39.98 9.20 -13.93
N LEU A 539 38.95 10.02 -13.71
CA LEU A 539 39.03 11.48 -13.88
C LEU A 539 40.06 12.08 -12.92
N ILE A 540 40.04 11.68 -11.64
CA ILE A 540 40.97 12.16 -10.62
C ILE A 540 42.41 11.80 -10.99
N VAL A 541 42.67 10.51 -11.24
CA VAL A 541 44.02 10.01 -11.57
C VAL A 541 44.55 10.64 -12.85
N THR A 542 43.71 10.74 -13.89
CA THR A 542 44.10 11.37 -15.16
C THR A 542 44.44 12.84 -15.00
N THR A 543 43.64 13.57 -14.21
CA THR A 543 43.87 15.00 -13.95
C THR A 543 45.17 15.20 -13.18
N TYR A 544 45.43 14.36 -12.17
CA TYR A 544 46.68 14.37 -11.41
C TYR A 544 47.92 14.11 -12.29
N ILE A 545 47.89 13.07 -13.14
CA ILE A 545 49.01 12.73 -14.03
C ILE A 545 49.28 13.85 -15.05
N ASN A 546 48.23 14.42 -15.63
CA ASN A 546 48.38 15.53 -16.59
C ASN A 546 48.94 16.79 -15.92
N TRP A 547 48.64 17.02 -14.64
CA TRP A 547 49.11 18.17 -13.88
C TRP A 547 50.55 18.02 -13.38
N GLN A 548 50.89 16.90 -12.72
CA GLN A 548 52.22 16.73 -12.11
C GLN A 548 53.28 16.09 -13.02
N GLN A 549 52.87 15.43 -14.11
CA GLN A 549 53.78 14.70 -15.03
C GLN A 549 54.87 13.89 -14.30
N PRO A 550 54.53 12.99 -13.36
CA PRO A 550 55.51 12.30 -12.53
C PRO A 550 56.39 11.36 -13.38
N LYS A 551 57.71 11.44 -13.19
CA LYS A 551 58.70 10.56 -13.86
C LYS A 551 58.67 9.13 -13.32
N ALA A 552 58.22 8.93 -12.08
CA ALA A 552 58.02 7.64 -11.45
C ALA A 552 56.68 7.66 -10.71
N LEU A 553 55.91 6.59 -10.84
CA LEU A 553 54.56 6.46 -10.27
C LEU A 553 54.61 5.43 -9.14
N VAL A 554 54.36 5.88 -7.91
CA VAL A 554 54.20 4.99 -6.74
C VAL A 554 52.71 4.81 -6.54
N VAL A 555 52.23 3.60 -6.85
CA VAL A 555 50.85 3.16 -6.66
C VAL A 555 50.82 2.24 -5.46
#